data_AF-A0A9E0IW12-F1
#
_entry.id   AF-A0A9E0IW12-F1
#
_cell.length_a   1.000
_cell.length_b   1.000
_cell.length_c   1.000
_cell.angle_alpha   90.00
_cell.angle_beta   90.00
_cell.angle_gamma   90.00
#
_symmetry.space_group_name_H-M   'P 1'
#
loop_
_entity.id
_entity.type
_entity.pdbx_description
1 polymer ?
#
loop_
_entity_poly.entity_id
_entity_poly.type
_entity_poly.pdbx_seq_one_letter_code
_entity_poly.pdbx_strand_id
1 'polypeptide(L)'
;MRRRRSATALAAALALLAVGAVLIGWWLTGQAAVAQARQAALAEPARRAEQRARLLAEELGRELDAVRQRESRRPYFHYQNLFHDPRGATSGTAVAPSPLADGPVEPLVRAHFQVALGADAGADLVVTMPTLNDDIPALVAADRRALDEPLRSALGQVAATLVAAVPALEASPARVASVQRERSKAPRPVGVAVAPQQAETLELSADSYSQNAMSNTIYQQNYQQDRPALRPAPPVTITTVEKRSERITVTIGALDWQVVPLGDRPSLAALRRVMTPDGELVQGLVVDADALVAWLDRAEPGARLVSAASAPAPAPEHAEAGLTVGPGWRVAVATSGQAAASALAAQAARAFWWRFVPVAALAGLCGLLVVVVVARSERLAAARSQFAASAAHELRTPLAGLQLYGDMLADGLGDPGKHGQYARRIAEEAARLGRVVGNVLGFSQLERGGLSVRPAPADLAAAVRAITERQREALTRAGVTVEVTAADPVWAQLDADALDRIVVNLLDNGEKYTRGGADRRLLLRVDVDPASGHARLAVRDHGPGVAPAVRARLFTAFARGEERDGPAGLGLGLALARSLARAMGGDLGYVEPRDGDGALFVLQLPAAPAPAS
;
A
#
# COMPACT_ATOMS: atom_id res chain seq x y z
N MET A 1 -48.96 7.48 -8.98
CA MET A 1 -47.78 6.87 -9.65
C MET A 1 -46.47 7.66 -9.51
N ARG A 2 -46.43 9.00 -9.62
CA ARG A 2 -45.19 9.80 -9.44
C ARG A 2 -44.44 9.55 -8.11
N ARG A 3 -45.16 9.41 -6.97
CA ARG A 3 -44.56 9.13 -5.65
C ARG A 3 -43.86 7.77 -5.50
N ARG A 4 -44.26 6.74 -6.26
CA ARG A 4 -43.58 5.43 -6.23
C ARG A 4 -42.31 5.41 -7.10
N ARG A 5 -42.27 6.24 -8.16
CA ARG A 5 -41.12 6.38 -9.06
C ARG A 5 -39.93 7.06 -8.37
N SER A 6 -40.21 8.09 -7.56
CA SER A 6 -39.18 8.71 -6.72
C SER A 6 -38.61 7.74 -5.69
N ALA A 7 -39.43 6.82 -5.15
CA ALA A 7 -39.00 5.92 -4.08
C ALA A 7 -37.97 4.88 -4.55
N THR A 8 -38.13 4.30 -5.75
CA THR A 8 -37.19 3.28 -6.28
C THR A 8 -35.85 3.87 -6.71
N ALA A 9 -35.88 5.03 -7.37
CA ALA A 9 -34.66 5.74 -7.75
C ALA A 9 -33.91 6.25 -6.51
N LEU A 10 -34.63 6.77 -5.51
CA LEU A 10 -34.07 7.19 -4.23
C LEU A 10 -33.47 6.00 -3.46
N ALA A 11 -34.14 4.86 -3.42
CA ALA A 11 -33.63 3.65 -2.77
C ALA A 11 -32.36 3.12 -3.44
N ALA A 12 -32.31 3.11 -4.78
CA ALA A 12 -31.10 2.73 -5.53
C ALA A 12 -29.94 3.71 -5.27
N ALA A 13 -30.22 5.02 -5.26
CA ALA A 13 -29.22 6.04 -4.95
C ALA A 13 -28.69 5.91 -3.51
N LEU A 14 -29.56 5.67 -2.52
CA LEU A 14 -29.17 5.45 -1.13
C LEU A 14 -28.33 4.19 -0.97
N ALA A 15 -28.67 3.10 -1.67
CA ALA A 15 -27.88 1.86 -1.66
C ALA A 15 -26.48 2.08 -2.26
N LEU A 16 -26.37 2.81 -3.37
CA LEU A 16 -25.09 3.18 -3.97
C LEU A 16 -24.24 4.04 -3.04
N LEU A 17 -24.86 5.01 -2.36
CA LEU A 17 -24.18 5.84 -1.37
C LEU A 17 -23.70 5.01 -0.17
N ALA A 18 -24.49 4.06 0.31
CA ALA A 18 -24.10 3.18 1.41
C ALA A 18 -22.89 2.30 1.02
N VAL A 19 -22.91 1.70 -0.17
CA VAL A 19 -21.77 0.91 -0.69
C VAL A 19 -20.54 1.79 -0.87
N GLY A 20 -20.71 3.00 -1.42
CA GLY A 20 -19.64 3.98 -1.54
C GLY A 20 -19.01 4.35 -0.19
N ALA A 21 -19.84 4.60 0.84
CA ALA A 21 -19.37 4.90 2.19
C ALA A 21 -18.58 3.73 2.80
N VAL A 22 -19.03 2.49 2.59
CA VAL A 22 -18.30 1.29 3.05
C VAL A 22 -16.95 1.16 2.33
N LEU A 23 -16.90 1.37 1.00
CA LEU A 23 -15.65 1.34 0.23
C LEU A 23 -14.68 2.44 0.67
N ILE A 24 -15.17 3.65 0.93
CA ILE A 24 -14.35 4.76 1.44
C ILE A 24 -13.81 4.41 2.84
N GLY A 25 -14.65 3.87 3.73
CA GLY A 25 -14.22 3.43 5.06
C GLY A 25 -13.15 2.33 4.99
N TRP A 26 -13.34 1.33 4.12
CA TRP A 26 -12.34 0.29 3.89
C TRP A 26 -11.05 0.84 3.27
N TRP A 27 -11.15 1.83 2.37
CA TRP A 27 -9.98 2.50 1.80
C TRP A 27 -9.19 3.26 2.87
N LEU A 28 -9.85 4.06 3.71
CA LEU A 28 -9.21 4.84 4.77
C LEU A 28 -8.51 3.93 5.79
N THR A 29 -9.21 2.91 6.27
CA THR A 29 -8.65 1.93 7.21
C THR A 29 -7.50 1.13 6.59
N GLY A 30 -7.63 0.73 5.33
CA GLY A 30 -6.58 0.06 4.57
C GLY A 30 -5.32 0.91 4.39
N GLN A 31 -5.47 2.20 4.06
CA GLN A 31 -4.33 3.13 3.95
C GLN A 31 -3.62 3.32 5.29
N ALA A 32 -4.38 3.44 6.40
CA ALA A 32 -3.80 3.51 7.74
C ALA A 32 -3.00 2.25 8.08
N ALA A 33 -3.53 1.07 7.77
CA ALA A 33 -2.83 -0.20 7.99
C ALA A 33 -1.56 -0.33 7.13
N VAL A 34 -1.60 0.09 5.86
CA VAL A 34 -0.43 0.11 4.97
C VAL A 34 0.63 1.08 5.49
N ALA A 35 0.24 2.26 5.97
CA ALA A 35 1.15 3.23 6.54
C ALA A 35 1.85 2.68 7.79
N GLN A 36 1.10 2.05 8.70
CA GLN A 36 1.65 1.39 9.89
C GLN A 36 2.61 0.25 9.52
N ALA A 37 2.23 -0.63 8.60
CA ALA A 37 3.08 -1.73 8.14
C ALA A 37 4.37 -1.22 7.49
N ARG A 38 4.29 -0.16 6.68
CA ARG A 38 5.44 0.50 6.07
C ARG A 38 6.37 1.11 7.12
N GLN A 39 5.84 1.82 8.10
CA GLN A 39 6.64 2.37 9.20
C GLN A 39 7.33 1.27 10.00
N ALA A 40 6.61 0.21 10.35
CA ALA A 40 7.16 -0.93 11.09
C ALA A 40 8.30 -1.62 10.31
N ALA A 41 8.10 -1.86 9.01
CA ALA A 41 9.10 -2.48 8.14
C ALA A 41 10.37 -1.62 8.00
N LEU A 42 10.23 -0.30 7.86
CA LEU A 42 11.37 0.63 7.72
C LEU A 42 12.12 0.84 9.04
N ALA A 43 11.46 0.71 10.20
CA ALA A 43 12.10 0.84 11.52
C ALA A 43 12.81 -0.44 11.98
N GLU A 44 12.54 -1.58 11.34
CA GLU A 44 13.05 -2.88 11.76
C GLU A 44 14.58 -3.03 11.65
N PRO A 45 15.26 -2.59 10.55
CA PRO A 45 16.72 -2.63 10.47
C PRO A 45 17.42 -1.86 11.60
N ALA A 46 16.91 -0.66 11.93
CA ALA A 46 17.45 0.18 12.99
C ALA A 46 17.33 -0.49 14.36
N ARG A 47 16.16 -1.08 14.67
CA ARG A 47 15.94 -1.80 15.93
C ARG A 47 16.87 -3.01 16.08
N ARG A 48 17.10 -3.76 15.01
CA ARG A 48 18.04 -4.90 15.03
C ARG A 48 19.48 -4.46 15.24
N ALA A 49 19.91 -3.40 14.54
CA ALA A 49 21.25 -2.85 14.73
C ALA A 49 21.44 -2.37 16.18
N GLU A 50 20.45 -1.72 16.78
CA GLU A 50 20.49 -1.26 18.17
C GLU A 50 20.56 -2.41 19.17
N GLN A 51 19.74 -3.44 18.99
CA GLN A 51 19.78 -4.65 19.82
C GLN A 51 21.14 -5.34 19.72
N ARG A 52 21.72 -5.42 18.51
CA ARG A 52 23.03 -6.04 18.32
C ARG A 52 24.14 -5.21 18.96
N ALA A 53 24.12 -3.89 18.79
CA ALA A 53 25.04 -2.97 19.43
C ALA A 53 24.98 -3.11 20.96
N ARG A 54 23.77 -3.26 21.52
CA ARG A 54 23.57 -3.51 22.95
C ARG A 54 24.18 -4.82 23.43
N LEU A 55 23.95 -5.92 22.70
CA LEU A 55 24.54 -7.22 23.05
C LEU A 55 26.06 -7.19 23.00
N LEU A 56 26.65 -6.57 21.97
CA LEU A 56 28.10 -6.40 21.84
C LEU A 56 28.67 -5.54 22.97
N ALA A 57 27.95 -4.48 23.35
CA ALA A 57 28.33 -3.62 24.47
C ALA A 57 28.32 -4.38 25.81
N GLU A 58 27.30 -5.19 26.05
CA GLU A 58 27.20 -6.04 27.24
C GLU A 58 28.27 -7.16 27.26
N GLU A 59 28.64 -7.70 26.10
CA GLU A 59 29.70 -8.69 25.96
C GLU A 59 31.09 -8.08 26.19
N LEU A 60 31.37 -6.94 25.57
CA LEU A 60 32.62 -6.20 25.77
C LEU A 60 32.78 -5.75 27.23
N GLY A 61 31.70 -5.26 27.85
CA GLY A 61 31.70 -4.89 29.26
C GLY A 61 32.07 -6.06 30.16
N ARG A 62 31.57 -7.27 29.89
CA ARG A 62 31.92 -8.49 30.63
C ARG A 62 33.39 -8.87 30.47
N GLU A 63 33.94 -8.77 29.26
CA GLU A 63 35.37 -9.05 29.00
C GLU A 63 36.27 -8.06 29.76
N LEU A 64 35.96 -6.76 29.69
CA LEU A 64 36.70 -5.73 30.42
C LEU A 64 36.58 -5.91 31.93
N ASP A 65 35.40 -6.21 32.46
CA ASP A 65 35.23 -6.49 33.88
C ASP A 65 36.02 -7.73 34.34
N ALA A 66 36.12 -8.75 33.48
CA ALA A 66 36.93 -9.93 33.78
C ALA A 66 38.42 -9.59 33.87
N VAL A 67 38.92 -8.73 32.97
CA VAL A 67 40.30 -8.20 33.03
C VAL A 67 40.50 -7.38 34.30
N ARG A 68 39.59 -6.45 34.61
CA ARG A 68 39.65 -5.59 35.82
C ARG A 68 39.67 -6.43 37.11
N GLN A 69 38.83 -7.46 37.20
CA GLN A 69 38.79 -8.35 38.37
C GLN A 69 40.08 -9.15 38.53
N ARG A 70 40.63 -9.71 37.44
CA ARG A 70 41.93 -10.42 37.49
C ARG A 70 43.02 -9.48 37.96
N GLU A 71 43.06 -8.27 37.42
CA GLU A 71 44.11 -7.31 37.73
C GLU A 71 43.99 -6.69 39.12
N SER A 72 42.78 -6.51 39.64
CA SER A 72 42.56 -6.05 41.02
C SER A 72 43.19 -6.97 42.06
N ARG A 73 43.32 -8.27 41.77
CA ARG A 73 43.95 -9.27 42.64
C ARG A 73 45.47 -9.35 42.48
N ARG A 74 46.07 -8.61 41.54
CA ARG A 74 47.51 -8.68 41.29
C ARG A 74 48.28 -7.92 42.39
N PRO A 75 49.29 -8.55 43.01
CA PRO A 75 50.19 -7.90 43.96
C PRO A 75 50.82 -6.64 43.37
N TYR A 76 50.90 -5.56 44.16
CA TYR A 76 51.38 -4.26 43.69
C TYR A 76 52.82 -4.31 43.16
N PHE A 77 53.70 -5.13 43.75
CA PHE A 77 55.10 -5.23 43.37
C PHE A 77 55.33 -5.94 42.02
N HIS A 78 54.34 -6.66 41.46
CA HIS A 78 54.46 -7.23 40.11
C HIS A 78 54.53 -6.15 39.01
N TYR A 79 54.19 -4.90 39.30
CA TYR A 79 54.30 -3.77 38.36
C TYR A 79 55.72 -3.21 38.24
N GLN A 80 56.64 -3.70 39.07
CA GLN A 80 58.06 -3.38 38.96
C GLN A 80 58.71 -4.29 37.90
N ASN A 81 59.88 -3.90 37.40
CA ASN A 81 60.61 -4.68 36.39
C ASN A 81 61.09 -6.02 36.94
N LEU A 82 61.59 -5.99 38.17
CA LEU A 82 62.05 -7.15 38.92
C LEU A 82 61.33 -7.20 40.26
N PHE A 83 61.09 -8.41 40.77
CA PHE A 83 60.43 -8.61 42.05
C PHE A 83 61.10 -9.74 42.83
N HIS A 84 60.85 -9.78 44.14
CA HIS A 84 61.33 -10.85 45.00
C HIS A 84 60.62 -12.18 44.70
N ASP A 85 61.37 -13.22 44.35
CA ASP A 85 60.85 -14.57 44.13
C ASP A 85 60.94 -15.41 45.42
N PRO A 86 59.80 -15.69 46.08
CA PRO A 86 59.80 -16.49 47.30
C PRO A 86 60.16 -17.97 47.06
N ARG A 87 60.22 -18.45 45.81
CA ARG A 87 60.54 -19.84 45.49
C ARG A 87 62.05 -20.09 45.35
N GLY A 88 62.85 -19.06 45.06
CA GLY A 88 64.32 -19.15 44.98
C GLY A 88 65.04 -19.04 46.32
N ALA A 89 64.33 -19.23 47.44
CA ALA A 89 64.65 -18.69 48.76
C ALA A 89 65.68 -19.49 49.60
N THR A 90 66.90 -19.72 49.10
CA THR A 90 68.00 -20.17 49.98
C THR A 90 68.71 -19.02 50.73
N SER A 91 68.52 -17.75 50.35
CA SER A 91 69.21 -16.61 50.97
C SER A 91 68.39 -15.32 51.14
N GLY A 92 67.08 -15.30 50.82
CA GLY A 92 66.22 -14.12 51.01
C GLY A 92 66.51 -12.93 50.09
N THR A 93 67.22 -13.17 48.98
CA THR A 93 67.65 -12.15 48.00
C THR A 93 67.41 -12.59 46.56
N ALA A 94 66.58 -13.62 46.35
CA ALA A 94 66.26 -14.14 45.03
C ALA A 94 65.32 -13.15 44.33
N VAL A 95 65.78 -12.63 43.19
CA VAL A 95 65.03 -11.69 42.36
C VAL A 95 64.73 -12.38 41.04
N ALA A 96 63.48 -12.30 40.58
CA ALA A 96 63.06 -12.78 39.28
C ALA A 96 62.51 -11.63 38.42
N PRO A 97 62.56 -11.75 37.08
CA PRO A 97 61.82 -10.87 36.18
C PRO A 97 60.34 -10.88 36.55
N SER A 98 59.70 -9.71 36.56
CA SER A 98 58.26 -9.63 36.82
C SER A 98 57.47 -10.65 35.99
N PRO A 99 56.37 -11.21 36.52
CA PRO A 99 55.48 -12.04 35.72
C PRO A 99 54.83 -11.27 34.54
N LEU A 100 55.00 -9.94 34.51
CA LEU A 100 54.58 -9.05 33.43
C LEU A 100 55.74 -8.63 32.50
N ALA A 101 56.96 -9.09 32.76
CA ALA A 101 58.16 -8.72 32.00
C ALA A 101 58.16 -9.27 30.57
N ASP A 102 57.52 -10.43 30.35
CA ASP A 102 57.31 -11.01 29.02
C ASP A 102 56.16 -10.33 28.24
N GLY A 103 55.50 -9.35 28.87
CA GLY A 103 54.38 -8.60 28.31
C GLY A 103 53.01 -8.96 28.90
N PRO A 104 51.93 -8.42 28.34
CA PRO A 104 50.58 -8.71 28.79
C PRO A 104 50.18 -10.15 28.45
N VAL A 105 49.65 -10.87 29.45
CA VAL A 105 49.10 -12.23 29.27
C VAL A 105 47.72 -12.20 28.60
N GLU A 106 47.03 -11.06 28.70
CA GLU A 106 45.66 -10.87 28.21
C GLU A 106 45.65 -10.24 26.82
N PRO A 107 44.89 -10.80 25.85
CA PRO A 107 44.86 -10.29 24.49
C PRO A 107 44.39 -8.83 24.35
N LEU A 108 43.57 -8.34 25.29
CA LEU A 108 43.05 -6.97 25.27
C LEU A 108 43.97 -5.96 25.95
N VAL A 109 45.03 -6.40 26.63
CA VAL A 109 45.93 -5.51 27.38
C VAL A 109 47.16 -5.24 26.53
N ARG A 110 47.52 -3.98 26.35
CA ARG A 110 48.72 -3.56 25.61
C ARG A 110 49.96 -3.59 26.48
N ALA A 111 49.85 -3.05 27.69
CA ALA A 111 50.96 -2.90 28.63
C ALA A 111 50.47 -2.63 30.05
N HIS A 112 51.35 -2.88 31.01
CA HIS A 112 51.23 -2.46 32.39
C HIS A 112 52.28 -1.40 32.67
N PHE A 113 51.97 -0.47 33.57
CA PHE A 113 52.87 0.60 33.94
C PHE A 113 52.65 1.03 35.39
N GLN A 114 53.64 1.73 35.93
CA GLN A 114 53.51 2.46 37.18
C GLN A 114 54.16 3.84 37.06
N VAL A 115 53.55 4.82 37.71
CA VAL A 115 54.05 6.20 37.81
C VAL A 115 54.40 6.45 39.27
N ALA A 116 55.65 6.80 39.54
CA ALA A 116 56.09 7.18 40.87
C ALA A 116 55.86 8.69 41.08
N LEU A 117 55.19 9.04 42.19
CA LEU A 117 55.07 10.40 42.67
C LEU A 117 56.18 10.63 43.69
N GLY A 118 57.13 11.52 43.38
CA GLY A 118 58.19 11.88 44.33
C GLY A 118 57.62 12.48 45.61
N ALA A 119 58.37 12.37 46.71
CA ALA A 119 57.96 12.86 48.03
C ALA A 119 57.77 14.40 48.09
N ASP A 120 58.33 15.14 47.14
CA ASP A 120 58.21 16.60 47.03
C ASP A 120 57.26 17.00 45.87
N ALA A 121 56.37 17.96 46.14
CA ALA A 121 55.46 18.56 45.17
C ALA A 121 56.25 19.38 44.12
N GLY A 122 56.87 18.70 43.16
CA GLY A 122 57.75 19.26 42.14
C GLY A 122 58.77 18.28 41.54
N ALA A 123 58.85 17.04 42.05
CA ALA A 123 59.68 16.00 41.45
C ALA A 123 59.11 15.53 40.10
N ASP A 124 60.00 15.26 39.13
CA ASP A 124 59.63 14.70 37.82
C ASP A 124 58.88 13.38 37.99
N LEU A 125 57.71 13.25 37.36
CA LEU A 125 56.93 12.01 37.36
C LEU A 125 57.66 10.95 36.53
N VAL A 126 58.09 9.87 37.18
CA VAL A 126 58.81 8.78 36.52
C VAL A 126 57.84 7.66 36.16
N VAL A 127 57.71 7.39 34.86
CA VAL A 127 56.93 6.26 34.33
C VAL A 127 57.84 5.08 34.09
N THR A 128 57.51 3.94 34.71
CA THR A 128 58.21 2.66 34.51
C THR A 128 57.24 1.59 34.02
N MET A 129 57.76 0.61 33.27
CA MET A 129 57.00 -0.49 32.71
C MET A 129 57.71 -1.81 33.01
N PRO A 130 57.03 -2.87 33.48
CA PRO A 130 57.65 -4.14 33.84
C PRO A 130 58.51 -4.77 32.74
N THR A 131 58.18 -4.49 31.47
CA THR A 131 58.84 -5.00 30.27
C THR A 131 60.10 -4.21 29.88
N LEU A 132 60.33 -3.02 30.46
CA LEU A 132 61.44 -2.13 30.12
C LEU A 132 62.31 -1.86 31.35
N ASN A 133 63.55 -2.33 31.30
CA ASN A 133 64.55 -2.06 32.33
C ASN A 133 65.62 -1.08 31.80
N ASP A 134 65.52 0.18 32.23
CA ASP A 134 66.48 1.23 31.84
C ASP A 134 67.88 1.00 32.43
N ASP A 135 67.95 0.44 33.65
CA ASP A 135 69.21 0.20 34.33
C ASP A 135 69.98 -1.00 33.74
N ILE A 136 69.24 -1.99 33.22
CA ILE A 136 69.79 -3.21 32.65
C ILE A 136 69.15 -3.47 31.28
N PRO A 137 69.54 -2.74 30.22
CA PRO A 137 68.96 -2.91 28.89
C PRO A 137 69.12 -4.32 28.31
N ALA A 138 70.10 -5.09 28.79
CA ALA A 138 70.36 -6.46 28.36
C ALA A 138 69.23 -7.45 28.75
N LEU A 139 68.37 -7.09 29.70
CA LEU A 139 67.20 -7.88 30.10
C LEU A 139 65.98 -7.66 29.20
N VAL A 140 66.05 -6.68 28.29
CA VAL A 140 64.96 -6.35 27.38
C VAL A 140 65.32 -6.85 25.99
N ALA A 141 64.47 -7.69 25.40
CA ALA A 141 64.63 -8.10 24.02
C ALA A 141 64.56 -6.87 23.08
N ALA A 142 65.44 -6.80 22.07
CA ALA A 142 65.61 -5.60 21.25
C ALA A 142 64.34 -5.22 20.45
N ASP A 143 63.60 -6.22 19.99
CA ASP A 143 62.28 -6.10 19.36
C ASP A 143 61.23 -5.56 20.35
N ARG A 144 61.22 -6.07 21.59
CA ARG A 144 60.31 -5.60 22.64
C ARG A 144 60.58 -4.16 23.04
N ARG A 145 61.86 -3.76 23.14
CA ARG A 145 62.24 -2.38 23.43
C ARG A 145 61.72 -1.42 22.37
N ALA A 146 61.82 -1.77 21.09
CA ALA A 146 61.31 -0.94 20.00
C ALA A 146 59.79 -0.74 20.04
N LEU A 147 59.04 -1.71 20.59
CA LEU A 147 57.58 -1.66 20.71
C LEU A 147 57.09 -0.86 21.92
N ASP A 148 57.73 -1.02 23.08
CA ASP A 148 57.25 -0.45 24.34
C ASP A 148 57.82 0.96 24.62
N GLU A 149 58.98 1.32 24.05
CA GLU A 149 59.61 2.65 24.26
C GLU A 149 58.73 3.83 23.79
N PRO A 150 58.08 3.77 22.61
CA PRO A 150 57.13 4.83 22.20
C PRO A 150 55.93 4.94 23.13
N LEU A 151 55.43 3.81 23.64
CA LEU A 151 54.29 3.77 24.57
C LEU A 151 54.67 4.38 25.93
N ARG A 152 55.84 4.04 26.45
CA ARG A 152 56.38 4.63 27.69
C ARG A 152 56.53 6.14 27.56
N SER A 153 57.06 6.62 26.44
CA SER A 153 57.17 8.05 26.16
C SER A 153 55.80 8.75 26.14
N ALA A 154 54.81 8.15 25.47
CA ALA A 154 53.44 8.66 25.46
C ALA A 154 52.81 8.68 26.87
N LEU A 155 52.99 7.63 27.68
CA LEU A 155 52.54 7.58 29.06
C LEU A 155 53.23 8.65 29.93
N GLY A 156 54.52 8.93 29.68
CA GLY A 156 55.26 10.02 30.32
C GLY A 156 54.65 11.39 30.05
N GLN A 157 54.27 11.67 28.80
CA GLN A 157 53.63 12.93 28.42
C GLN A 157 52.27 13.15 29.11
N VAL A 158 51.55 12.07 29.45
CA VAL A 158 50.26 12.13 30.14
C VAL A 158 50.32 11.73 31.61
N ALA A 159 51.51 11.61 32.20
CA ALA A 159 51.68 11.13 33.57
C ALA A 159 50.90 11.97 34.59
N ALA A 160 50.90 13.30 34.44
CA ALA A 160 50.13 14.19 35.30
C ALA A 160 48.61 13.96 35.17
N THR A 161 48.13 13.71 33.95
CA THR A 161 46.72 13.37 33.67
C THR A 161 46.33 12.03 34.29
N LEU A 162 47.20 11.02 34.21
CA LEU A 162 47.02 9.71 34.83
C LEU A 162 46.91 9.81 36.35
N VAL A 163 47.77 10.62 36.97
CA VAL A 163 47.75 10.87 38.41
C VAL A 163 46.47 11.62 38.81
N ALA A 164 46.10 12.67 38.10
CA ALA A 164 44.89 13.44 38.38
C ALA A 164 43.59 12.63 38.18
N ALA A 165 43.61 11.61 37.31
CA ALA A 165 42.45 10.76 37.02
C ALA A 165 42.06 9.81 38.18
N VAL A 166 42.95 9.57 39.15
CA VAL A 166 42.68 8.70 40.30
C VAL A 166 42.71 9.53 41.59
N PRO A 167 41.61 9.56 42.37
CA PRO A 167 41.56 10.35 43.60
C PRO A 167 42.64 9.92 44.58
N ALA A 168 43.17 10.90 45.34
CA ALA A 168 44.14 10.62 46.41
C ALA A 168 43.53 9.66 47.44
N LEU A 169 44.34 8.73 47.95
CA LEU A 169 43.92 7.88 49.05
C LEU A 169 43.97 8.72 50.33
N GLU A 170 42.81 8.96 50.95
CA GLU A 170 42.81 9.53 52.31
C GLU A 170 43.51 8.52 53.24
N ALA A 171 44.51 8.98 53.99
CA ALA A 171 45.14 8.20 55.05
C ALA A 171 44.11 7.97 56.16
N SER A 172 43.25 6.96 55.99
CA SER A 172 42.27 6.61 57.02
C SER A 172 43.01 5.93 58.18
N PRO A 173 42.87 6.41 59.44
CA PRO A 173 43.44 5.72 60.57
C PRO A 173 42.73 4.37 60.69
N ALA A 174 43.54 3.31 60.69
CA ALA A 174 43.11 1.91 60.73
C ALA A 174 41.87 1.68 61.61
N ARG A 175 40.72 1.41 60.98
CA ARG A 175 39.67 0.61 61.61
C ARG A 175 39.76 -0.80 61.06
N VAL A 176 40.37 -1.66 61.88
CA VAL A 176 40.42 -3.11 61.69
C VAL A 176 38.98 -3.63 61.61
N ALA A 177 38.49 -3.88 60.40
CA ALA A 177 37.33 -4.73 60.20
C ALA A 177 37.84 -6.18 60.14
N SER A 178 37.82 -6.86 61.29
CA SER A 178 37.93 -8.31 61.33
C SER A 178 36.82 -8.91 60.47
N VAL A 179 37.21 -9.56 59.37
CA VAL A 179 36.26 -10.21 58.44
C VAL A 179 35.63 -11.41 59.14
N GLN A 180 34.46 -11.21 59.73
CA GLN A 180 33.54 -12.29 60.09
C GLN A 180 32.59 -12.51 58.91
N ARG A 181 32.73 -13.69 58.31
CA ARG A 181 32.12 -14.11 57.05
C ARG A 181 30.63 -14.40 57.26
N GLU A 182 29.74 -13.41 57.11
CA GLU A 182 28.31 -13.66 57.07
C GLU A 182 27.80 -13.88 55.63
N ARG A 183 27.23 -15.07 55.42
CA ARG A 183 26.48 -15.44 54.23
C ARG A 183 25.09 -14.79 54.31
N SER A 184 24.72 -13.98 53.34
CA SER A 184 23.32 -13.55 53.14
C SER A 184 22.86 -13.85 51.72
N LYS A 185 21.67 -14.45 51.66
CA LYS A 185 21.04 -15.13 50.52
C LYS A 185 19.77 -14.33 50.17
N ALA A 186 19.74 -13.61 49.05
CA ALA A 186 18.51 -13.20 48.34
C ALA A 186 18.84 -12.44 47.04
N PRO A 187 18.13 -12.68 45.91
CA PRO A 187 18.34 -11.96 44.65
C PRO A 187 17.41 -10.74 44.54
N ARG A 188 17.93 -9.60 44.09
CA ARG A 188 17.18 -8.39 43.68
C ARG A 188 17.90 -7.67 42.50
N PRO A 189 17.17 -6.83 41.75
CA PRO A 189 17.13 -6.85 40.28
C PRO A 189 18.26 -6.08 39.59
N VAL A 190 18.41 -6.39 38.29
CA VAL A 190 19.44 -5.92 37.37
C VAL A 190 19.37 -4.41 37.15
N GLY A 191 20.24 -3.69 37.84
CA GLY A 191 20.76 -2.38 37.45
C GLY A 191 22.27 -2.44 37.67
N VAL A 192 23.06 -2.19 36.63
CA VAL A 192 24.53 -2.28 36.69
C VAL A 192 25.07 -1.08 37.47
N ALA A 193 25.02 -1.17 38.79
CA ALA A 193 25.84 -0.39 39.70
C ALA A 193 26.69 -1.40 40.49
N VAL A 194 27.88 -1.68 39.98
CA VAL A 194 28.90 -2.42 40.71
C VAL A 194 29.28 -1.54 41.91
N ALA A 195 29.12 -2.05 43.13
CA ALA A 195 29.56 -1.33 44.33
C ALA A 195 31.05 -0.98 44.21
N PRO A 196 31.48 0.25 44.54
CA PRO A 196 32.88 0.63 44.47
C PRO A 196 33.70 -0.31 45.36
N GLN A 197 34.78 -0.90 44.80
CA GLN A 197 35.74 -1.66 45.58
C GLN A 197 36.36 -0.72 46.63
N GLN A 198 36.42 -1.16 47.88
CA GLN A 198 37.05 -0.40 48.96
C GLN A 198 38.56 -0.58 48.92
N ALA A 199 39.32 0.44 49.36
CA ALA A 199 40.77 0.35 49.46
C ALA A 199 41.17 -0.83 50.36
N GLU A 200 42.14 -1.63 49.92
CA GLU A 200 42.68 -2.77 50.65
C GLU A 200 43.96 -2.35 51.35
N THR A 201 44.07 -2.68 52.64
CA THR A 201 45.27 -2.42 53.44
C THR A 201 46.00 -3.73 53.69
N LEU A 202 47.22 -3.84 53.15
CA LEU A 202 48.10 -4.99 53.33
C LEU A 202 49.13 -4.68 54.43
N GLU A 203 49.23 -5.54 55.44
CA GLU A 203 50.30 -5.51 56.44
C GLU A 203 51.42 -6.48 56.02
N LEU A 204 52.61 -5.94 55.76
CA LEU A 204 53.81 -6.71 55.42
C LEU A 204 54.86 -6.60 56.53
N SER A 205 55.76 -7.59 56.64
CA SER A 205 56.95 -7.43 57.47
C SER A 205 57.91 -6.42 56.84
N ALA A 206 58.65 -5.67 57.66
CA ALA A 206 59.69 -4.76 57.18
C ALA A 206 60.70 -5.45 56.24
N ASP A 207 61.08 -6.69 56.54
CA ASP A 207 61.94 -7.52 55.69
C ASP A 207 61.31 -7.81 54.32
N SER A 208 60.04 -8.21 54.28
CA SER A 208 59.37 -8.53 53.00
C SER A 208 59.13 -7.29 52.15
N TYR A 209 58.82 -6.16 52.78
CA TYR A 209 58.65 -4.89 52.09
C TYR A 209 59.97 -4.37 51.50
N SER A 210 61.04 -4.33 52.32
CA SER A 210 62.37 -3.90 51.88
C SER A 210 62.92 -4.81 50.77
N GLN A 211 62.71 -6.12 50.86
CA GLN A 211 63.04 -7.06 49.78
C GLN A 211 62.31 -6.74 48.47
N ASN A 212 61.01 -6.46 48.52
CA ASN A 212 60.24 -6.08 47.34
C ASN A 212 60.73 -4.74 46.76
N ALA A 213 61.00 -3.74 47.60
CA ALA A 213 61.43 -2.41 47.17
C ALA A 213 62.85 -2.38 46.58
N MET A 214 63.77 -3.22 47.06
CA MET A 214 65.18 -3.24 46.64
C MET A 214 65.50 -4.22 45.50
N SER A 215 64.48 -4.84 44.89
CA SER A 215 64.63 -5.92 43.90
C SER A 215 65.59 -5.56 42.75
N ASN A 216 65.49 -4.35 42.18
CA ASN A 216 66.36 -3.92 41.08
C ASN A 216 67.82 -3.75 41.52
N THR A 217 68.06 -3.13 42.67
CA THR A 217 69.41 -2.89 43.20
C THR A 217 70.11 -4.19 43.56
N ILE A 218 69.40 -5.13 44.20
CA ILE A 218 69.94 -6.45 44.56
C ILE A 218 70.33 -7.21 43.30
N TYR A 219 69.50 -7.19 42.26
CA TYR A 219 69.82 -7.85 40.99
C TYR A 219 71.05 -7.23 40.33
N GLN A 220 71.17 -5.90 40.27
CA GLN A 220 72.35 -5.24 39.70
C GLN A 220 73.63 -5.65 40.44
N GLN A 221 73.60 -5.68 41.77
CA GLN A 221 74.75 -6.09 42.59
C GLN A 221 75.14 -7.55 42.30
N ASN A 222 74.17 -8.46 42.21
CA ASN A 222 74.42 -9.87 41.89
C ASN A 222 74.90 -10.06 40.44
N TYR A 223 74.32 -9.34 39.47
CA TYR A 223 74.69 -9.44 38.05
C TYR A 223 76.07 -8.85 37.74
N GLN A 224 76.43 -7.73 38.37
CA GLN A 224 77.78 -7.15 38.24
C GLN A 224 78.87 -8.08 38.80
N GLN A 225 78.52 -8.96 39.76
CA GLN A 225 79.44 -9.96 40.30
C GLN A 225 79.66 -11.16 39.35
N ASP A 226 78.79 -11.39 38.35
CA ASP A 226 78.78 -12.61 37.51
C ASP A 226 79.03 -12.34 35.99
N ARG A 227 80.23 -11.86 35.65
CA ARG A 227 80.89 -12.09 34.34
C ARG A 227 82.19 -12.89 34.58
N PRO A 228 82.55 -13.83 33.69
CA PRO A 228 82.81 -15.22 34.01
C PRO A 228 84.10 -15.46 34.82
N ALA A 229 83.91 -15.90 36.06
CA ALA A 229 84.52 -17.14 36.55
C ALA A 229 83.62 -17.65 37.68
N LEU A 230 82.84 -18.70 37.41
CA LEU A 230 82.11 -19.47 38.41
C LEU A 230 83.05 -19.81 39.58
N ARG A 231 82.99 -19.02 40.64
CA ARG A 231 83.45 -19.36 41.99
C ARG A 231 82.25 -19.24 42.90
N PRO A 232 81.98 -20.24 43.76
CA PRO A 232 80.95 -20.07 44.77
C PRO A 232 81.32 -18.86 45.63
N ALA A 233 80.44 -17.86 45.69
CA ALA A 233 80.62 -16.74 46.59
C ALA A 233 80.77 -17.28 48.02
N PRO A 234 81.72 -16.77 48.84
CA PRO A 234 81.81 -17.14 50.23
C PRO A 234 80.49 -16.79 50.93
N PRO A 235 80.06 -17.56 51.95
CA PRO A 235 78.85 -17.25 52.68
C PRO A 235 78.99 -15.84 53.27
N VAL A 236 78.16 -14.93 52.77
CA VAL A 236 77.99 -13.63 53.42
C VAL A 236 77.34 -13.94 54.77
N THR A 237 78.12 -13.79 55.84
CA THR A 237 77.57 -13.75 57.20
C THR A 237 76.64 -12.56 57.28
N ILE A 238 75.35 -12.81 57.13
CA ILE A 238 74.30 -11.85 57.49
C ILE A 238 74.41 -11.70 59.00
N THR A 239 74.99 -10.59 59.45
CA THR A 239 74.77 -10.11 60.82
C THR A 239 73.26 -10.13 61.02
N THR A 240 72.79 -10.92 61.97
CA THR A 240 71.39 -11.01 62.40
C THR A 240 70.83 -9.60 62.43
N VAL A 241 70.05 -9.24 61.40
CA VAL A 241 69.27 -8.03 61.40
C VAL A 241 68.31 -8.23 62.56
N GLU A 242 68.47 -7.38 63.56
CA GLU A 242 67.53 -7.27 64.66
C GLU A 242 66.14 -7.20 64.04
N LYS A 243 65.34 -8.25 64.27
CA LYS A 243 64.01 -8.43 63.69
C LYS A 243 63.13 -7.29 64.21
N ARG A 244 63.21 -6.11 63.58
CA ARG A 244 62.25 -5.05 63.79
C ARG A 244 60.94 -5.57 63.22
N SER A 245 60.11 -6.08 64.13
CA SER A 245 58.70 -6.42 63.89
C SER A 245 57.86 -5.16 63.70
N GLU A 246 58.34 -4.20 62.91
CA GLU A 246 57.53 -3.10 62.40
C GLU A 246 56.69 -3.66 61.25
N ARG A 247 55.37 -3.61 61.42
CA ARG A 247 54.44 -3.92 60.32
C ARG A 247 54.37 -2.70 59.43
N ILE A 248 54.64 -2.91 58.15
CA ILE A 248 54.52 -1.88 57.13
C ILE A 248 53.14 -1.99 56.50
N THR A 249 52.46 -0.85 56.43
CA THR A 249 51.12 -0.73 55.87
C THR A 249 51.20 -0.24 54.43
N VAL A 250 50.72 -1.05 53.48
CA VAL A 250 50.55 -0.66 52.08
C VAL A 250 49.06 -0.53 51.80
N THR A 251 48.62 0.64 51.31
CA THR A 251 47.20 0.86 50.98
C THR A 251 47.02 0.84 49.48
N ILE A 252 46.19 -0.05 48.97
CA ILE A 252 45.89 -0.23 47.55
C ILE A 252 44.46 0.26 47.29
N GLY A 253 44.33 1.26 46.43
CA GLY A 253 43.04 1.78 45.98
C GLY A 253 42.33 0.85 44.99
N ALA A 254 41.07 1.16 44.71
CA ALA A 254 40.31 0.46 43.68
C ALA A 254 40.93 0.64 42.29
N LEU A 255 40.80 -0.40 41.47
CA LEU A 255 41.17 -0.36 40.05
C LEU A 255 39.94 0.01 39.23
N ASP A 256 39.97 1.20 38.64
CA ASP A 256 38.84 1.76 37.89
C ASP A 256 39.25 2.17 36.47
N TRP A 257 38.29 2.08 35.56
CA TRP A 257 38.47 2.45 34.15
C TRP A 257 38.47 3.97 33.97
N GLN A 258 39.45 4.47 33.23
CA GLN A 258 39.63 5.88 32.89
C GLN A 258 39.96 6.02 31.40
N VAL A 259 39.52 7.14 30.80
CA VAL A 259 39.88 7.49 29.42
C VAL A 259 41.06 8.44 29.45
N VAL A 260 42.14 8.08 28.76
CA VAL A 260 43.40 8.82 28.78
C VAL A 260 43.80 9.17 27.34
N PRO A 261 44.24 10.41 27.07
CA PRO A 261 44.66 10.84 25.73
C PRO A 261 46.07 10.34 25.40
N LEU A 262 46.23 9.06 25.07
CA LEU A 262 47.53 8.52 24.61
C LEU A 262 47.72 8.78 23.11
N GLY A 263 48.56 9.76 22.77
CA GLY A 263 48.81 10.15 21.38
C GLY A 263 47.58 10.80 20.73
N ASP A 264 47.27 10.43 19.48
CA ASP A 264 46.19 11.05 18.69
C ASP A 264 44.80 10.46 18.95
N ARG A 265 44.65 9.44 19.82
CA ARG A 265 43.38 8.77 20.09
C ARG A 265 43.14 8.56 21.59
N PRO A 266 41.90 8.75 22.10
CA PRO A 266 41.57 8.38 23.47
C PRO A 266 41.74 6.87 23.66
N SER A 267 42.41 6.47 24.73
CA SER A 267 42.67 5.06 25.08
C SER A 267 42.04 4.74 26.44
N LEU A 268 41.60 3.49 26.62
CA LEU A 268 41.05 3.02 27.89
C LEU A 268 42.18 2.49 28.77
N ALA A 269 42.29 2.98 30.00
CA ALA A 269 43.27 2.51 30.97
C ALA A 269 42.56 2.17 32.29
N ALA A 270 42.96 1.07 32.94
CA ALA A 270 42.52 0.78 34.30
C ALA A 270 43.59 1.30 35.26
N LEU A 271 43.22 2.19 36.17
CA LEU A 271 44.16 2.88 37.05
C LEU A 271 43.79 2.64 38.52
N ARG A 272 44.80 2.48 39.37
CA ARG A 272 44.68 2.45 40.82
C ARG A 272 45.83 3.22 41.45
N ARG A 273 45.59 3.71 42.67
CA ARG A 273 46.60 4.41 43.48
C ARG A 273 47.09 3.47 44.56
N VAL A 274 48.39 3.48 44.85
CA VAL A 274 49.03 2.64 45.88
C VAL A 274 49.90 3.54 46.75
N MET A 275 49.63 3.53 48.05
CA MET A 275 50.42 4.26 49.04
C MET A 275 51.39 3.29 49.70
N THR A 276 52.70 3.54 49.56
CA THR A 276 53.76 2.80 50.23
C THR A 276 54.54 3.74 51.17
N PRO A 277 55.33 3.22 52.13
CA PRO A 277 56.23 4.05 52.95
C PRO A 277 57.20 4.92 52.16
N ASP A 278 57.62 4.48 50.98
CA ASP A 278 58.61 5.18 50.15
C ASP A 278 58.00 6.26 49.26
N GLY A 279 56.67 6.33 49.19
CA GLY A 279 55.95 7.31 48.40
C GLY A 279 54.66 6.77 47.80
N GLU A 280 54.10 7.56 46.90
CA GLU A 280 52.84 7.24 46.26
C GLU A 280 53.05 6.77 44.82
N LEU A 281 52.31 5.75 44.42
CA LEU A 281 52.37 5.16 43.08
C LEU A 281 51.00 5.19 42.43
N VAL A 282 50.96 5.45 41.13
CA VAL A 282 49.79 5.19 40.28
C VAL A 282 50.11 4.02 39.37
N GLN A 283 49.40 2.91 39.55
CA GLN A 283 49.60 1.67 38.80
C GLN A 283 48.43 1.45 37.86
N GLY A 284 48.70 0.88 36.69
CA GLY A 284 47.61 0.58 35.78
C GLY A 284 48.01 -0.22 34.55
N LEU A 285 46.98 -0.54 33.77
CA LEU A 285 47.13 -1.15 32.45
C LEU A 285 46.49 -0.27 31.39
N VAL A 286 46.98 -0.42 30.17
CA VAL A 286 46.41 0.22 28.97
C VAL A 286 45.78 -0.87 28.10
N VAL A 287 44.55 -0.65 27.65
CA VAL A 287 43.87 -1.53 26.70
C VAL A 287 44.45 -1.34 25.30
N ASP A 288 44.67 -2.44 24.59
CA ASP A 288 45.10 -2.40 23.19
C ASP A 288 43.91 -2.06 22.29
N ALA A 289 43.99 -0.87 21.66
CA ALA A 289 42.97 -0.39 20.74
C ALA A 289 42.85 -1.29 19.50
N ASP A 290 43.96 -1.83 19.00
CA ASP A 290 43.95 -2.69 17.80
C ASP A 290 43.38 -4.07 18.14
N ALA A 291 43.72 -4.62 19.30
CA ALA A 291 43.13 -5.86 19.78
C ALA A 291 41.62 -5.73 20.03
N LEU A 292 41.17 -4.56 20.51
CA LEU A 292 39.77 -4.24 20.73
C LEU A 292 38.99 -4.11 19.42
N VAL A 293 39.58 -3.46 18.41
CA VAL A 293 39.03 -3.41 17.04
C VAL A 293 38.96 -4.81 16.45
N ALA A 294 40.01 -5.62 16.59
CA ALA A 294 40.03 -7.00 16.11
C ALA A 294 39.02 -7.90 16.85
N TRP A 295 38.77 -7.66 18.14
CA TRP A 295 37.73 -8.34 18.90
C TRP A 295 36.35 -8.02 18.34
N LEU A 296 36.06 -6.75 18.05
CA LEU A 296 34.79 -6.34 17.45
C LEU A 296 34.61 -6.89 16.04
N ASP A 297 35.65 -6.85 15.21
CA ASP A 297 35.56 -7.36 13.84
C ASP A 297 35.27 -8.87 13.81
N ARG A 298 35.83 -9.63 14.77
CA ARG A 298 35.48 -11.05 14.97
C ARG A 298 34.05 -11.26 15.47
N ALA A 299 33.56 -10.39 16.34
CA ALA A 299 32.24 -10.51 16.94
C ALA A 299 31.11 -10.09 15.99
N GLU A 300 31.32 -9.03 15.22
CA GLU A 300 30.39 -8.51 14.22
C GLU A 300 31.17 -7.69 13.16
N PRO A 301 31.44 -8.27 11.98
CA PRO A 301 32.13 -7.57 10.89
C PRO A 301 31.43 -6.26 10.52
N GLY A 302 32.18 -5.16 10.52
CA GLY A 302 31.64 -3.82 10.23
C GLY A 302 31.05 -3.06 11.42
N ALA A 303 31.06 -3.62 12.64
CA ALA A 303 30.86 -2.85 13.86
C ALA A 303 32.05 -1.91 14.11
N ARG A 304 31.79 -0.76 14.73
CA ARG A 304 32.81 0.27 15.02
C ARG A 304 32.77 0.70 16.47
N LEU A 305 33.92 1.01 17.03
CA LEU A 305 34.04 1.76 18.27
C LEU A 305 34.18 3.23 17.97
N VAL A 306 33.28 4.03 18.55
CA VAL A 306 33.28 5.47 18.40
C VAL A 306 33.50 6.09 19.78
N SER A 307 34.43 7.03 19.88
CA SER A 307 34.56 7.83 21.10
C SER A 307 33.27 8.61 21.35
N ALA A 308 32.74 8.55 22.57
CA ALA A 308 31.55 9.28 22.98
C ALA A 308 31.71 10.80 22.87
N ALA A 309 32.95 11.30 22.86
CA ALA A 309 33.27 12.72 22.76
C ALA A 309 33.35 13.25 21.31
N SER A 310 33.43 12.39 20.29
CA SER A 310 33.70 12.84 18.90
C SER A 310 32.79 12.24 17.83
N ALA A 311 31.56 11.84 18.16
CA ALA A 311 30.62 11.38 17.14
C ALA A 311 29.91 12.58 16.46
N PRO A 312 30.24 12.97 15.22
CA PRO A 312 29.27 13.72 14.41
C PRO A 312 28.00 12.88 14.26
N ALA A 313 26.84 13.54 14.15
CA ALA A 313 25.60 12.85 13.83
C ALA A 313 25.81 12.00 12.57
N PRO A 314 25.49 10.69 12.59
CA PRO A 314 25.72 9.85 11.43
C PRO A 314 24.98 10.41 10.22
N ALA A 315 25.66 10.44 9.07
CA ALA A 315 25.02 10.78 7.79
C ALA A 315 23.84 9.82 7.55
N PRO A 316 22.74 10.28 6.93
CA PRO A 316 21.48 9.52 6.83
C PRO A 316 21.59 8.17 6.11
N GLU A 317 22.68 7.95 5.37
CA GLU A 317 22.95 6.71 4.64
C GLU A 317 23.65 5.63 5.48
N HIS A 318 24.21 6.00 6.64
CA HIS A 318 24.89 5.11 7.57
C HIS A 318 24.24 5.26 8.95
N ALA A 319 22.95 4.97 9.02
CA ALA A 319 22.27 4.94 10.32
C ALA A 319 22.99 3.93 11.21
N GLU A 320 23.58 4.43 12.29
CA GLU A 320 24.35 3.66 13.25
C GLU A 320 23.64 3.75 14.59
N ALA A 321 23.17 2.60 15.07
CA ALA A 321 22.70 2.49 16.44
C ALA A 321 23.90 2.22 17.34
N GLY A 322 23.97 2.87 18.51
CA GLY A 322 25.08 2.57 19.41
C GLY A 322 24.83 2.80 20.88
N LEU A 323 25.47 1.96 21.68
CA LEU A 323 25.35 1.91 23.14
C LEU A 323 26.72 2.14 23.79
N THR A 324 26.74 2.89 24.89
CA THR A 324 27.96 3.24 25.62
C THR A 324 28.50 2.04 26.41
N VAL A 325 29.79 1.75 26.27
CA VAL A 325 30.53 0.74 27.05
C VAL A 325 31.53 1.47 27.94
N GLY A 326 31.28 1.50 29.24
CA GLY A 326 32.15 2.17 30.20
C GLY A 326 32.33 3.68 29.94
N PRO A 327 33.34 4.31 30.54
CA PRO A 327 33.59 5.73 30.31
C PRO A 327 34.08 5.94 28.87
N GLY A 328 33.29 6.67 28.07
CA GLY A 328 33.77 7.33 26.85
C GLY A 328 33.74 6.56 25.53
N TRP A 329 33.20 5.34 25.45
CA TRP A 329 33.14 4.57 24.19
C TRP A 329 31.72 4.16 23.83
N ARG A 330 31.39 4.16 22.54
CA ARG A 330 30.10 3.71 21.99
C ARG A 330 30.33 2.65 20.93
N VAL A 331 29.66 1.51 21.04
CA VAL A 331 29.65 0.47 20.00
C VAL A 331 28.60 0.86 18.97
N ALA A 332 28.98 1.04 17.72
CA ALA A 332 28.11 1.37 16.60
C ALA A 332 27.98 0.18 15.64
N VAL A 333 26.76 -0.17 15.24
CA VAL A 333 26.49 -1.23 14.27
C VAL A 333 25.75 -0.64 13.07
N ALA A 334 26.24 -0.94 11.87
CA ALA A 334 25.63 -0.48 10.63
C ALA A 334 24.24 -1.10 10.41
N THR A 335 23.26 -0.30 10.02
CA THR A 335 21.95 -0.83 9.59
C THR A 335 22.07 -1.56 8.26
N SER A 336 21.90 -2.88 8.28
CA SER A 336 21.85 -3.72 7.07
C SER A 336 20.40 -4.07 6.70
N GLY A 337 20.15 -4.42 5.43
CA GLY A 337 18.83 -4.87 4.99
C GLY A 337 17.81 -3.76 4.67
N GLN A 338 18.24 -2.50 4.54
CA GLN A 338 17.39 -1.36 4.15
C GLN A 338 16.60 -1.62 2.84
N ALA A 339 17.22 -2.30 1.87
CA ALA A 339 16.59 -2.67 0.60
C ALA A 339 15.50 -3.75 0.76
N ALA A 340 15.71 -4.72 1.66
CA ALA A 340 14.68 -5.73 1.98
C ALA A 340 13.50 -5.10 2.73
N ALA A 341 13.79 -4.18 3.66
CA ALA A 341 12.77 -3.42 4.39
C ALA A 341 11.91 -2.55 3.45
N SER A 342 12.53 -1.86 2.48
CA SER A 342 11.79 -1.08 1.49
C SER A 342 10.96 -1.96 0.54
N ALA A 343 11.45 -3.15 0.19
CA ALA A 343 10.69 -4.14 -0.59
C ALA A 343 9.47 -4.67 0.17
N LEU A 344 9.61 -5.01 1.45
CA LEU A 344 8.51 -5.43 2.33
C LEU A 344 7.46 -4.33 2.49
N ALA A 345 7.90 -3.08 2.69
CA ALA A 345 7.01 -1.92 2.73
C ALA A 345 6.22 -1.74 1.42
N ALA A 346 6.87 -1.91 0.26
CA ALA A 346 6.19 -1.86 -1.03
C ALA A 346 5.21 -3.03 -1.22
N GLN A 347 5.55 -4.22 -0.71
CA GLN A 347 4.68 -5.40 -0.78
C GLN A 347 3.37 -5.20 -0.01
N ALA A 348 3.41 -4.56 1.17
CA ALA A 348 2.21 -4.24 1.95
C ALA A 348 1.22 -3.36 1.16
N ALA A 349 1.74 -2.34 0.47
CA ALA A 349 0.93 -1.47 -0.38
C ALA A 349 0.34 -2.23 -1.58
N ARG A 350 1.15 -3.05 -2.27
CA ARG A 350 0.67 -3.88 -3.40
C ARG A 350 -0.42 -4.86 -2.97
N ALA A 351 -0.25 -5.52 -1.83
CA ALA A 351 -1.22 -6.48 -1.30
C ALA A 351 -2.58 -5.84 -1.00
N PHE A 352 -2.60 -4.60 -0.50
CA PHE A 352 -3.84 -3.86 -0.31
C PHE A 352 -4.53 -3.57 -1.66
N TRP A 353 -3.80 -3.00 -2.63
CA TRP A 353 -4.38 -2.69 -3.95
C TRP A 353 -4.92 -3.92 -4.66
N TRP A 354 -4.23 -5.07 -4.57
CA TRP A 354 -4.68 -6.32 -5.18
C TRP A 354 -6.00 -6.84 -4.62
N ARG A 355 -6.35 -6.47 -3.38
CA ARG A 355 -7.63 -6.81 -2.74
C ARG A 355 -8.70 -5.76 -2.99
N PHE A 356 -8.32 -4.48 -2.94
CA PHE A 356 -9.27 -3.36 -3.03
C PHE A 356 -9.80 -3.13 -4.44
N VAL A 357 -8.93 -3.10 -5.45
CA VAL A 357 -9.31 -2.81 -6.85
C VAL A 357 -10.39 -3.75 -7.38
N PRO A 358 -10.28 -5.10 -7.28
CA PRO A 358 -11.30 -5.97 -7.85
C PRO A 358 -12.66 -5.82 -7.17
N VAL A 359 -12.69 -5.61 -5.85
CA VAL A 359 -13.94 -5.42 -5.10
C VAL A 359 -14.59 -4.07 -5.45
N ALA A 360 -13.79 -2.99 -5.53
CA ALA A 360 -14.28 -1.68 -5.93
C ALA A 360 -14.81 -1.68 -7.38
N ALA A 361 -14.11 -2.35 -8.30
CA ALA A 361 -14.54 -2.49 -9.69
C ALA A 361 -15.85 -3.27 -9.81
N LEU A 362 -15.99 -4.38 -9.08
CA LEU A 362 -17.22 -5.18 -9.05
C LEU A 362 -18.40 -4.37 -8.50
N ALA A 363 -18.19 -3.66 -7.38
CA ALA A 363 -19.21 -2.78 -6.80
C ALA A 363 -19.66 -1.68 -7.78
N GLY A 364 -18.71 -1.06 -8.50
CA GLY A 364 -18.99 -0.09 -9.54
C GLY A 364 -19.81 -0.66 -10.71
N LEU A 365 -19.45 -1.86 -11.18
CA LEU A 365 -20.18 -2.56 -12.26
C LEU A 365 -21.61 -2.92 -11.85
N CYS A 366 -21.79 -3.47 -10.65
CA CYS A 366 -23.11 -3.76 -10.10
C CYS A 366 -23.95 -2.48 -9.97
N GLY A 367 -23.34 -1.39 -9.52
CA GLY A 367 -24.02 -0.10 -9.41
C GLY A 367 -24.48 0.44 -10.76
N LEU A 368 -23.62 0.39 -11.79
CA LEU A 368 -23.97 0.77 -13.16
C LEU A 368 -25.11 -0.09 -13.70
N LEU A 369 -25.07 -1.40 -13.48
CA LEU A 369 -26.11 -2.32 -13.91
C LEU A 369 -27.48 -1.95 -13.30
N VAL A 370 -27.53 -1.65 -12.00
CA VAL A 370 -28.75 -1.22 -11.32
C VAL A 370 -29.31 0.07 -11.95
N VAL A 371 -28.45 1.06 -12.20
CA VAL A 371 -28.87 2.33 -12.84
C VAL A 371 -29.44 2.08 -14.24
N VAL A 372 -28.77 1.27 -15.06
CA VAL A 372 -29.22 0.94 -16.42
C VAL A 372 -30.58 0.21 -16.39
N VAL A 373 -30.74 -0.77 -15.50
CA VAL A 373 -31.99 -1.54 -15.36
C VAL A 373 -33.13 -0.64 -14.92
N VAL A 374 -32.92 0.22 -13.93
CA VAL A 374 -33.93 1.18 -13.44
C VAL A 374 -34.31 2.17 -14.55
N ALA A 375 -33.35 2.77 -15.24
CA ALA A 375 -33.61 3.71 -16.32
C ALA A 375 -34.40 3.08 -17.48
N ARG A 376 -34.09 1.82 -17.83
CA ARG A 376 -34.84 1.09 -18.88
C ARG A 376 -36.27 0.80 -18.46
N SER A 377 -36.48 0.39 -17.20
CA SER A 377 -37.81 0.15 -16.64
C SER A 377 -38.68 1.42 -16.68
N GLU A 378 -38.10 2.56 -16.31
CA GLU A 378 -38.82 3.84 -16.32
C GLU A 378 -39.23 4.30 -17.72
N ARG A 379 -38.35 4.15 -18.72
CA ARG A 379 -38.67 4.47 -20.12
C ARG A 379 -39.84 3.64 -20.63
N LEU A 380 -39.84 2.33 -20.33
CA LEU A 380 -40.93 1.44 -20.73
C LEU A 380 -42.25 1.79 -20.03
N ALA A 381 -42.19 2.09 -18.73
CA ALA A 381 -43.37 2.50 -17.97
C ALA A 381 -43.96 3.84 -18.47
N ALA A 382 -43.10 4.79 -18.89
CA ALA A 382 -43.54 6.05 -19.48
C ALA A 382 -44.25 5.84 -20.82
N ALA A 383 -43.67 5.02 -21.72
CA ALA A 383 -44.27 4.69 -23.01
C ALA A 383 -45.66 4.05 -22.87
N ARG A 384 -45.82 3.07 -21.96
CA ARG A 384 -47.12 2.44 -21.68
C ARG A 384 -48.17 3.43 -21.16
N SER A 385 -47.76 4.36 -20.29
CA SER A 385 -48.65 5.39 -19.77
C SER A 385 -49.09 6.38 -20.85
N GLN A 386 -48.19 6.77 -21.74
CA GLN A 386 -48.49 7.65 -22.87
C GLN A 386 -49.46 6.98 -23.85
N PHE A 387 -49.27 5.69 -24.13
CA PHE A 387 -50.20 4.90 -24.93
C PHE A 387 -51.62 4.90 -24.37
N ALA A 388 -51.78 4.58 -23.08
CA ALA A 388 -53.10 4.56 -22.45
C ALA A 388 -53.81 5.91 -22.53
N ALA A 389 -53.07 7.01 -22.34
CA ALA A 389 -53.61 8.37 -22.43
C ALA A 389 -54.03 8.72 -23.87
N SER A 390 -53.20 8.42 -24.87
CA SER A 390 -53.53 8.67 -26.28
C SER A 390 -54.70 7.81 -26.76
N ALA A 391 -54.75 6.53 -26.39
CA ALA A 391 -55.87 5.63 -26.71
C ALA A 391 -57.19 6.15 -26.14
N ALA A 392 -57.19 6.58 -24.87
CA ALA A 392 -58.38 7.16 -24.25
C ALA A 392 -58.85 8.43 -24.98
N HIS A 393 -57.93 9.28 -25.43
CA HIS A 393 -58.27 10.50 -26.16
C HIS A 393 -58.88 10.19 -27.54
N GLU A 394 -58.30 9.26 -28.30
CA GLU A 394 -58.79 8.91 -29.65
C GLU A 394 -60.09 8.11 -29.64
N LEU A 395 -60.42 7.43 -28.54
CA LEU A 395 -61.72 6.78 -28.33
C LEU A 395 -62.80 7.80 -27.92
N ARG A 396 -62.44 8.84 -27.13
CA ARG A 396 -63.41 9.81 -26.62
C ARG A 396 -64.05 10.65 -27.72
N THR A 397 -63.27 11.09 -28.71
CA THR A 397 -63.77 11.94 -29.81
C THR A 397 -64.89 11.27 -30.63
N PRO A 398 -64.71 10.07 -31.21
CA PRO A 398 -65.79 9.41 -31.96
C PRO A 398 -66.96 9.00 -31.06
N LEU A 399 -66.70 8.64 -29.79
CA LEU A 399 -67.76 8.36 -28.83
C LEU A 399 -68.64 9.59 -28.56
N ALA A 400 -68.04 10.77 -28.39
CA ALA A 400 -68.77 12.02 -28.22
C ALA A 400 -69.61 12.38 -29.47
N GLY A 401 -69.09 12.10 -30.67
CA GLY A 401 -69.84 12.25 -31.92
C GLY A 401 -71.05 11.31 -32.00
N LEU A 402 -70.86 10.03 -31.64
CA LEU A 402 -71.94 9.05 -31.55
C LEU A 402 -73.04 9.49 -30.58
N GLN A 403 -72.66 9.98 -29.40
CA GLN A 403 -73.59 10.50 -28.39
C GLN A 403 -74.34 11.71 -28.93
N LEU A 404 -73.63 12.72 -29.45
CA LEU A 404 -74.24 13.95 -29.96
C LEU A 404 -75.31 13.69 -31.03
N TYR A 405 -74.98 12.91 -32.06
CA TYR A 405 -75.92 12.62 -33.14
C TYR A 405 -77.02 11.63 -32.71
N GLY A 406 -76.72 10.75 -31.76
CA GLY A 406 -77.71 9.84 -31.17
C GLY A 406 -78.76 10.60 -30.37
N ASP A 407 -78.33 11.52 -29.51
CA ASP A 407 -79.20 12.39 -28.70
C ASP A 407 -80.03 13.32 -29.61
N MET A 408 -79.42 13.89 -30.65
CA MET A 408 -80.15 14.67 -31.67
C MET A 408 -81.29 13.90 -32.33
N LEU A 409 -81.07 12.62 -32.66
CA LEU A 409 -82.11 11.77 -33.25
C LEU A 409 -83.16 11.31 -32.22
N ALA A 410 -82.76 11.04 -30.98
CA ALA A 410 -83.63 10.55 -29.92
C ALA A 410 -84.59 11.64 -29.42
N ASP A 411 -84.08 12.86 -29.23
CA ASP A 411 -84.83 13.99 -28.69
C ASP A 411 -85.57 14.80 -29.79
N GLY A 412 -85.44 14.40 -31.06
CA GLY A 412 -85.97 15.15 -32.20
C GLY A 412 -85.32 16.53 -32.37
N LEU A 413 -84.13 16.72 -31.80
CA LEU A 413 -83.37 17.97 -31.85
C LEU A 413 -82.60 18.04 -33.17
N GLY A 414 -83.06 18.89 -34.09
CA GLY A 414 -82.41 19.11 -35.39
C GLY A 414 -83.41 19.33 -36.52
N ASP A 415 -82.90 19.37 -37.75
CA ASP A 415 -83.74 19.46 -38.94
C ASP A 415 -84.23 18.05 -39.33
N PRO A 416 -85.55 17.79 -39.36
CA PRO A 416 -86.10 16.48 -39.75
C PRO A 416 -85.64 16.03 -41.15
N GLY A 417 -85.34 16.97 -42.05
CA GLY A 417 -84.76 16.68 -43.37
C GLY A 417 -83.32 16.16 -43.33
N LYS A 418 -82.63 16.25 -42.18
CA LYS A 418 -81.23 15.86 -41.97
C LYS A 418 -81.06 14.60 -41.12
N HIS A 419 -82.14 13.94 -40.68
CA HIS A 419 -82.05 12.69 -39.91
C HIS A 419 -81.20 11.62 -40.63
N GLY A 420 -81.35 11.49 -41.96
CA GLY A 420 -80.51 10.59 -42.75
C GLY A 420 -79.02 10.95 -42.72
N GLN A 421 -78.67 12.24 -42.60
CA GLN A 421 -77.29 12.69 -42.43
C GLN A 421 -76.76 12.37 -41.03
N TYR A 422 -77.57 12.55 -39.97
CA TYR A 422 -77.18 12.21 -38.60
C TYR A 422 -76.96 10.70 -38.42
N ALA A 423 -77.86 9.86 -38.93
CA ALA A 423 -77.69 8.40 -38.93
C ALA A 423 -76.42 7.97 -39.66
N ARG A 424 -76.09 8.66 -40.77
CA ARG A 424 -74.85 8.42 -41.53
C ARG A 424 -73.61 8.85 -40.75
N ARG A 425 -73.65 9.99 -40.03
CA ARG A 425 -72.56 10.42 -39.12
C ARG A 425 -72.32 9.43 -37.99
N ILE A 426 -73.38 8.87 -37.41
CA ILE A 426 -73.27 7.80 -36.39
C ILE A 426 -72.53 6.59 -36.98
N ALA A 427 -72.93 6.13 -38.18
CA ALA A 427 -72.25 5.01 -38.84
C ALA A 427 -70.76 5.29 -39.12
N GLU A 428 -70.42 6.51 -39.52
CA GLU A 428 -69.03 6.94 -39.74
C GLU A 428 -68.21 6.93 -38.45
N GLU A 429 -68.74 7.48 -37.35
CA GLU A 429 -68.05 7.50 -36.06
C GLU A 429 -67.93 6.10 -35.43
N ALA A 430 -68.94 5.24 -35.61
CA ALA A 430 -68.89 3.84 -35.18
C ALA A 430 -67.80 3.06 -35.94
N ALA A 431 -67.72 3.24 -37.26
CA ALA A 431 -66.66 2.66 -38.07
C ALA A 431 -65.28 3.18 -37.65
N ARG A 432 -65.16 4.47 -37.35
CA ARG A 432 -63.91 5.09 -36.84
C ARG A 432 -63.51 4.50 -35.50
N LEU A 433 -64.45 4.36 -34.56
CA LEU A 433 -64.21 3.75 -33.25
C LEU A 433 -63.75 2.30 -33.38
N GLY A 434 -64.39 1.51 -34.25
CA GLY A 434 -63.99 0.13 -34.57
C GLY A 434 -62.53 0.03 -35.04
N ARG A 435 -62.08 0.96 -35.91
CA ARG A 435 -60.68 1.02 -36.34
C ARG A 435 -59.71 1.32 -35.19
N VAL A 436 -60.06 2.26 -34.31
CA VAL A 436 -59.22 2.59 -33.14
C VAL A 436 -59.08 1.38 -32.22
N VAL A 437 -60.18 0.69 -31.91
CA VAL A 437 -60.17 -0.54 -31.11
C VAL A 437 -59.36 -1.65 -31.79
N GLY A 438 -59.55 -1.85 -33.10
CA GLY A 438 -58.80 -2.83 -33.89
C GLY A 438 -57.29 -2.57 -33.89
N ASN A 439 -56.87 -1.31 -33.94
CA ASN A 439 -55.46 -0.92 -33.85
C ASN A 439 -54.87 -1.16 -32.45
N VAL A 440 -55.63 -0.88 -31.39
CA VAL A 440 -55.23 -1.15 -30.00
C VAL A 440 -55.07 -2.66 -29.74
N LEU A 441 -56.03 -3.47 -30.19
CA LEU A 441 -55.96 -4.93 -30.07
C LEU A 441 -54.82 -5.52 -30.90
N GLY A 442 -54.65 -5.03 -32.14
CA GLY A 442 -53.54 -5.42 -33.02
C GLY A 442 -52.18 -5.13 -32.39
N PHE A 443 -52.01 -3.95 -31.78
CA PHE A 443 -50.78 -3.61 -31.06
C PHE A 443 -50.56 -4.51 -29.82
N SER A 444 -51.60 -4.83 -29.06
CA SER A 444 -51.50 -5.74 -27.92
C SER A 444 -51.11 -7.17 -28.32
N GLN A 445 -51.57 -7.65 -29.48
CA GLN A 445 -51.14 -8.92 -30.05
C GLN A 445 -49.68 -8.85 -30.52
N LEU A 446 -49.28 -7.74 -31.15
CA LEU A 446 -47.91 -7.49 -31.58
C LEU A 446 -46.91 -7.49 -30.41
N GLU A 447 -47.20 -6.81 -29.29
CA GLU A 447 -46.31 -6.81 -28.09
C GLU A 447 -46.11 -8.21 -27.49
N ARG A 448 -47.08 -9.10 -27.67
CA ARG A 448 -47.00 -10.51 -27.22
C ARG A 448 -46.44 -11.46 -28.27
N GLY A 449 -46.07 -10.97 -29.46
CA GLY A 449 -45.62 -11.78 -30.58
C GLY A 449 -46.71 -12.64 -31.23
N GLY A 450 -47.99 -12.34 -31.00
CA GLY A 450 -49.14 -13.19 -31.35
C GLY A 450 -49.91 -12.78 -32.60
N LEU A 451 -49.29 -12.09 -33.56
CA LEU A 451 -49.94 -11.80 -34.85
C LEU A 451 -50.04 -13.10 -35.67
N SER A 452 -51.24 -13.66 -35.77
CA SER A 452 -51.52 -14.84 -36.60
C SER A 452 -51.98 -14.39 -37.99
N VAL A 453 -51.23 -14.75 -39.01
CA VAL A 453 -51.62 -14.62 -40.43
C VAL A 453 -51.58 -15.99 -41.09
N ARG A 454 -52.40 -16.21 -42.11
CA ARG A 454 -52.45 -17.44 -42.91
C ARG A 454 -52.24 -17.08 -44.38
N PRO A 455 -50.99 -16.83 -44.80
CA PRO A 455 -50.70 -16.50 -46.19
C PRO A 455 -51.07 -17.67 -47.10
N ALA A 456 -51.76 -17.37 -48.20
CA ALA A 456 -52.08 -18.31 -49.26
C ALA A 456 -51.83 -17.66 -50.63
N PRO A 457 -51.59 -18.45 -51.70
CA PRO A 457 -51.52 -17.92 -53.05
C PRO A 457 -52.79 -17.18 -53.45
N ALA A 458 -52.69 -15.87 -53.73
CA ALA A 458 -53.79 -15.07 -54.25
C ALA A 458 -53.28 -13.97 -55.19
N ASP A 459 -54.16 -13.49 -56.08
CA ASP A 459 -53.89 -12.36 -56.97
C ASP A 459 -53.95 -11.03 -56.19
N LEU A 460 -52.78 -10.45 -55.95
CA LEU A 460 -52.60 -9.16 -55.27
C LEU A 460 -53.30 -8.03 -56.02
N ALA A 461 -53.30 -8.04 -57.36
CA ALA A 461 -53.93 -7.00 -58.16
C ALA A 461 -55.46 -7.03 -58.01
N ALA A 462 -56.05 -8.22 -58.05
CA ALA A 462 -57.49 -8.40 -57.80
C ALA A 462 -57.89 -7.99 -56.38
N ALA A 463 -57.11 -8.40 -55.38
CA ALA A 463 -57.38 -8.04 -53.99
C ALA A 463 -57.31 -6.53 -53.75
N VAL A 464 -56.27 -5.86 -54.26
CA VAL A 464 -56.12 -4.39 -54.14
C VAL A 464 -57.26 -3.65 -54.83
N ARG A 465 -57.70 -4.10 -56.01
CA ARG A 465 -58.88 -3.53 -56.70
C ARG A 465 -60.13 -3.68 -55.85
N ALA A 466 -60.39 -4.86 -55.30
CA ALA A 466 -61.55 -5.11 -54.45
C ALA A 466 -61.56 -4.23 -53.19
N ILE A 467 -60.43 -4.09 -52.51
CA ILE A 467 -60.29 -3.23 -51.33
C ILE A 467 -60.52 -1.76 -51.71
N THR A 468 -59.91 -1.31 -52.80
CA THR A 468 -60.03 0.07 -53.27
C THR A 468 -61.46 0.41 -53.69
N GLU A 469 -62.17 -0.50 -54.35
CA GLU A 469 -63.57 -0.31 -54.75
C GLU A 469 -64.46 -0.12 -53.53
N ARG A 470 -64.30 -0.94 -52.48
CA ARG A 470 -65.06 -0.78 -51.23
C ARG A 470 -64.78 0.55 -50.52
N GLN A 471 -63.56 1.08 -50.65
CA GLN A 471 -63.18 2.37 -50.07
C GLN A 471 -63.53 3.57 -50.96
N ARG A 472 -63.87 3.35 -52.24
CA ARG A 472 -64.03 4.40 -53.25
C ARG A 472 -65.07 5.43 -52.83
N GLU A 473 -66.26 5.02 -52.40
CA GLU A 473 -67.31 5.95 -51.98
C GLU A 473 -66.89 6.84 -50.80
N ALA A 474 -66.16 6.29 -49.84
CA ALA A 474 -65.67 7.06 -48.69
C ALA A 474 -64.59 8.07 -49.10
N LEU A 475 -63.65 7.65 -49.95
CA LEU A 475 -62.56 8.49 -50.44
C LEU A 475 -63.06 9.60 -51.37
N THR A 476 -63.98 9.29 -52.30
CA THR A 476 -64.60 10.29 -53.16
C THR A 476 -65.38 11.34 -52.36
N ARG A 477 -66.11 10.94 -51.31
CA ARG A 477 -66.77 11.89 -50.39
C ARG A 477 -65.77 12.76 -49.61
N ALA A 478 -64.60 12.21 -49.29
CA ALA A 478 -63.51 12.96 -48.70
C ALA A 478 -62.81 13.88 -49.70
N GLY A 479 -63.13 13.83 -51.00
CA GLY A 479 -62.49 14.59 -52.07
C GLY A 479 -61.15 14.01 -52.54
N VAL A 480 -60.98 12.70 -52.39
CA VAL A 480 -59.77 11.95 -52.78
C VAL A 480 -60.09 11.07 -53.99
N THR A 481 -59.22 11.12 -55.00
CA THR A 481 -59.31 10.26 -56.19
C THR A 481 -58.30 9.13 -56.06
N VAL A 482 -58.71 7.89 -56.34
CA VAL A 482 -57.82 6.72 -56.29
C VAL A 482 -57.71 6.07 -57.65
N GLU A 483 -56.48 5.91 -58.12
CA GLU A 483 -56.16 5.25 -59.38
C GLU A 483 -55.35 3.99 -59.11
N VAL A 484 -55.79 2.85 -59.66
CA VAL A 484 -55.10 1.56 -59.53
C VAL A 484 -54.56 1.17 -60.90
N THR A 485 -53.24 0.99 -60.99
CA THR A 485 -52.55 0.51 -62.19
C THR A 485 -51.98 -0.88 -61.94
N ALA A 486 -52.47 -1.88 -62.67
CA ALA A 486 -51.96 -3.25 -62.65
C ALA A 486 -52.10 -3.84 -64.07
N ALA A 487 -50.98 -4.19 -64.71
CA ALA A 487 -50.98 -4.65 -66.10
C ALA A 487 -51.45 -6.12 -66.23
N ASP A 488 -51.00 -6.99 -65.31
CA ASP A 488 -51.28 -8.43 -65.30
C ASP A 488 -51.66 -8.91 -63.88
N PRO A 489 -52.28 -10.10 -63.72
CA PRO A 489 -52.43 -10.75 -62.40
C PRO A 489 -51.08 -10.94 -61.72
N VAL A 490 -50.95 -10.52 -60.46
CA VAL A 490 -49.70 -10.63 -59.70
C VAL A 490 -49.94 -11.54 -58.50
N TRP A 491 -49.45 -12.77 -58.59
CA TRP A 491 -49.64 -13.80 -57.55
C TRP A 491 -48.63 -13.65 -56.40
N ALA A 492 -49.14 -13.61 -55.17
CA ALA A 492 -48.33 -13.50 -53.96
C ALA A 492 -48.84 -14.43 -52.85
N GLN A 493 -47.96 -14.77 -51.92
CA GLN A 493 -48.35 -15.36 -50.63
C GLN A 493 -48.91 -14.26 -49.73
N LEU A 494 -50.23 -14.19 -49.61
CA LEU A 494 -50.89 -13.14 -48.85
C LEU A 494 -52.06 -13.69 -48.03
N ASP A 495 -52.32 -13.05 -46.89
CA ASP A 495 -53.53 -13.23 -46.12
C ASP A 495 -54.47 -12.07 -46.47
N ALA A 496 -55.70 -12.38 -46.90
CA ALA A 496 -56.63 -11.38 -47.42
C ALA A 496 -57.02 -10.33 -46.37
N ASP A 497 -57.20 -10.73 -45.10
CA ASP A 497 -57.57 -9.83 -44.01
C ASP A 497 -56.36 -8.99 -43.57
N ALA A 498 -55.16 -9.57 -43.57
CA ALA A 498 -53.93 -8.83 -43.29
C ALA A 498 -53.64 -7.78 -44.38
N LEU A 499 -53.80 -8.15 -45.65
CA LEU A 499 -53.65 -7.25 -46.79
C LEU A 499 -54.69 -6.12 -46.73
N ASP A 500 -55.95 -6.44 -46.46
CA ASP A 500 -57.02 -5.46 -46.28
C ASP A 500 -56.63 -4.38 -45.26
N ARG A 501 -56.19 -4.82 -44.08
CA ARG A 501 -55.77 -3.92 -43.01
C ARG A 501 -54.57 -3.05 -43.40
N ILE A 502 -53.59 -3.60 -44.13
CA ILE A 502 -52.44 -2.83 -44.63
C ILE A 502 -52.91 -1.76 -45.62
N VAL A 503 -53.67 -2.15 -46.65
CA VAL A 503 -54.10 -1.25 -47.73
C VAL A 503 -55.02 -0.16 -47.20
N VAL A 504 -56.01 -0.52 -46.36
CA VAL A 504 -56.88 0.46 -45.71
C VAL A 504 -56.07 1.43 -44.85
N ASN A 505 -55.02 0.97 -44.16
CA ASN A 505 -54.14 1.87 -43.40
C ASN A 505 -53.42 2.89 -44.29
N LEU A 506 -52.88 2.42 -45.42
CA LEU A 506 -52.17 3.28 -46.36
C LEU A 506 -53.11 4.28 -47.04
N LEU A 507 -54.32 3.85 -47.40
CA LEU A 507 -55.36 4.73 -47.97
C LEU A 507 -55.84 5.77 -46.95
N ASP A 508 -56.09 5.36 -45.69
CA ASP A 508 -56.48 6.28 -44.61
C ASP A 508 -55.36 7.31 -44.34
N ASN A 509 -54.10 6.89 -44.35
CA ASN A 509 -52.97 7.83 -44.23
C ASN A 509 -52.94 8.79 -45.42
N GLY A 510 -53.05 8.27 -46.65
CA GLY A 510 -53.08 9.09 -47.87
C GLY A 510 -54.21 10.13 -47.86
N GLU A 511 -55.42 9.74 -47.48
CA GLU A 511 -56.57 10.65 -47.34
C GLU A 511 -56.29 11.74 -46.31
N LYS A 512 -55.76 11.34 -45.14
CA LYS A 512 -55.53 12.22 -43.99
C LYS A 512 -54.46 13.26 -44.26
N TYR A 513 -53.34 12.87 -44.87
CA TYR A 513 -52.19 13.75 -45.09
C TYR A 513 -52.30 14.58 -46.38
N THR A 514 -53.29 14.30 -47.24
CA THR A 514 -53.59 15.13 -48.43
C THR A 514 -54.70 16.16 -48.21
N ARG A 515 -55.33 16.23 -47.01
CA ARG A 515 -56.49 17.12 -46.75
C ARG A 515 -56.25 18.61 -47.00
N GLY A 516 -55.02 19.09 -46.83
CA GLY A 516 -54.63 20.49 -47.07
C GLY A 516 -53.94 20.74 -48.42
N GLY A 517 -53.76 19.71 -49.25
CA GLY A 517 -53.02 19.78 -50.51
C GLY A 517 -53.89 20.10 -51.72
N ALA A 518 -53.29 20.70 -52.76
CA ALA A 518 -53.95 20.97 -54.03
C ALA A 518 -54.19 19.69 -54.87
N ASP A 519 -53.33 18.68 -54.71
CA ASP A 519 -53.47 17.37 -55.34
C ASP A 519 -53.86 16.31 -54.30
N ARG A 520 -55.03 15.71 -54.48
CA ARG A 520 -55.60 14.71 -53.57
C ARG A 520 -55.75 13.35 -54.25
N ARG A 521 -54.82 13.01 -55.14
CA ARG A 521 -54.75 11.71 -55.81
C ARG A 521 -53.91 10.71 -55.03
N LEU A 522 -54.42 9.49 -54.92
CA LEU A 522 -53.69 8.32 -54.45
C LEU A 522 -53.46 7.37 -55.63
N LEU A 523 -52.20 7.07 -55.91
CA LEU A 523 -51.79 6.20 -57.01
C LEU A 523 -51.32 4.87 -56.44
N LEU A 524 -52.01 3.80 -56.81
CA LEU A 524 -51.68 2.43 -56.40
C LEU A 524 -51.16 1.67 -57.62
N ARG A 525 -49.92 1.20 -57.56
CA ARG A 525 -49.29 0.42 -58.61
C ARG A 525 -48.97 -0.98 -58.10
N VAL A 526 -49.47 -1.99 -58.81
CA VAL A 526 -49.15 -3.40 -58.55
C VAL A 526 -48.29 -3.93 -59.69
N ASP A 527 -47.11 -4.43 -59.36
CA ASP A 527 -46.17 -5.06 -60.30
C ASP A 527 -45.29 -6.11 -59.61
N VAL A 528 -44.44 -6.78 -60.38
CA VAL A 528 -43.38 -7.65 -59.85
C VAL A 528 -42.08 -6.86 -59.83
N ASP A 529 -41.39 -6.86 -58.70
CA ASP A 529 -40.08 -6.24 -58.59
C ASP A 529 -39.04 -7.06 -59.38
N PRO A 530 -38.45 -6.51 -60.46
CA PRO A 530 -37.55 -7.27 -61.33
C PRO A 530 -36.26 -7.72 -60.65
N ALA A 531 -35.87 -7.06 -59.54
CA ALA A 531 -34.64 -7.42 -58.81
C ALA A 531 -34.87 -8.58 -57.82
N SER A 532 -35.99 -8.58 -57.11
CA SER A 532 -36.28 -9.55 -56.04
C SER A 532 -37.23 -10.67 -56.46
N GLY A 533 -37.98 -10.48 -57.56
CA GLY A 533 -39.07 -11.37 -57.95
C GLY A 533 -40.28 -11.29 -57.00
N HIS A 534 -40.31 -10.36 -56.05
CA HIS A 534 -41.43 -10.18 -55.13
C HIS A 534 -42.61 -9.45 -55.79
N ALA A 535 -43.82 -9.80 -55.37
CA ALA A 535 -45.01 -9.04 -55.69
C ALA A 535 -44.96 -7.72 -54.92
N ARG A 536 -45.15 -6.60 -55.63
CA ARG A 536 -45.00 -5.25 -55.08
C ARG A 536 -46.29 -4.46 -55.23
N LEU A 537 -46.72 -3.83 -54.13
CA LEU A 537 -47.73 -2.78 -54.12
C LEU A 537 -47.07 -1.47 -53.70
N ALA A 538 -47.03 -0.51 -54.62
CA ALA A 538 -46.60 0.86 -54.36
C ALA A 538 -47.84 1.75 -54.17
N VAL A 539 -47.94 2.42 -53.02
CA VAL A 539 -49.00 3.38 -52.70
C VAL A 539 -48.35 4.76 -52.60
N ARG A 540 -48.68 5.65 -53.52
CA ARG A 540 -48.18 7.02 -53.58
C ARG A 540 -49.30 8.01 -53.29
N ASP A 541 -49.03 8.96 -52.40
CA ASP A 541 -49.83 10.18 -52.23
C ASP A 541 -49.10 11.41 -52.76
N HIS A 542 -49.79 12.55 -52.77
CA HIS A 542 -49.26 13.87 -53.13
C HIS A 542 -49.37 14.86 -51.95
N GLY A 543 -49.21 14.34 -50.72
CA GLY A 543 -49.21 15.15 -49.50
C GLY A 543 -47.85 15.85 -49.26
N PRO A 544 -47.61 16.38 -48.05
CA PRO A 544 -46.37 17.07 -47.70
C PRO A 544 -45.13 16.16 -47.60
N GLY A 545 -45.30 14.85 -47.83
CA GLY A 545 -44.24 13.85 -47.69
C GLY A 545 -43.82 13.61 -46.24
N VAL A 546 -42.67 12.93 -46.06
CA VAL A 546 -42.13 12.56 -44.75
C VAL A 546 -40.79 13.25 -44.50
N ALA A 547 -40.75 14.09 -43.47
CA ALA A 547 -39.54 14.79 -43.03
C ALA A 547 -38.39 13.81 -42.69
N PRO A 548 -37.13 14.09 -43.10
CA PRO A 548 -35.99 13.20 -42.89
C PRO A 548 -35.81 12.72 -41.44
N ALA A 549 -36.04 13.60 -40.46
CA ALA A 549 -35.92 13.31 -39.03
C ALA A 549 -36.87 12.21 -38.53
N VAL A 550 -38.02 12.03 -39.21
CA VAL A 550 -39.08 11.10 -38.79
C VAL A 550 -38.98 9.76 -39.52
N ARG A 551 -38.32 9.70 -40.68
CA ARG A 551 -38.23 8.50 -41.54
C ARG A 551 -37.71 7.27 -40.80
N ALA A 552 -36.67 7.43 -39.97
CA ALA A 552 -36.07 6.33 -39.21
C ALA A 552 -37.02 5.71 -38.17
N ARG A 553 -38.04 6.46 -37.74
CA ARG A 553 -39.00 6.05 -36.71
C ARG A 553 -40.41 5.83 -37.27
N LEU A 554 -40.63 5.99 -38.57
CA LEU A 554 -41.96 5.98 -39.20
C LEU A 554 -42.76 4.69 -38.93
N PHE A 555 -42.07 3.55 -38.83
CA PHE A 555 -42.68 2.24 -38.53
C PHE A 555 -42.57 1.83 -37.06
N THR A 556 -42.10 2.72 -36.19
CA THR A 556 -42.09 2.49 -34.74
C THR A 556 -43.45 2.86 -34.17
N ALA A 557 -43.97 2.04 -33.25
CA ALA A 557 -45.22 2.37 -32.58
C ALA A 557 -45.12 3.74 -31.90
N PHE A 558 -46.20 4.53 -31.98
CA PHE A 558 -46.30 5.87 -31.41
C PHE A 558 -45.48 6.96 -32.11
N ALA A 559 -44.87 6.68 -33.26
CA ALA A 559 -44.26 7.72 -34.07
C ALA A 559 -45.32 8.64 -34.69
N ARG A 560 -45.16 9.95 -34.49
CA ARG A 560 -45.92 11.01 -35.13
C ARG A 560 -44.93 11.97 -35.81
N GLY A 561 -45.38 12.69 -36.84
CA GLY A 561 -44.64 13.83 -37.39
C GLY A 561 -44.44 14.93 -36.34
N GLU A 562 -43.44 15.79 -36.52
CA GLU A 562 -43.03 16.81 -35.53
C GLU A 562 -44.07 17.90 -35.25
N GLU A 563 -45.13 18.01 -36.06
CA GLU A 563 -46.19 19.00 -35.85
C GLU A 563 -47.13 18.58 -34.71
N ARG A 564 -47.13 19.39 -33.64
CA ARG A 564 -48.11 19.30 -32.53
C ARG A 564 -49.56 19.43 -33.00
N ASP A 565 -49.79 20.06 -34.16
CA ASP A 565 -51.10 20.27 -34.81
C ASP A 565 -51.36 19.34 -36.01
N GLY A 566 -50.52 18.32 -36.22
CA GLY A 566 -50.72 17.33 -37.28
C GLY A 566 -52.01 16.52 -37.07
N PRO A 567 -52.63 15.98 -38.14
CA PRO A 567 -53.94 15.36 -38.04
C PRO A 567 -53.96 14.17 -37.06
N ALA A 568 -55.03 14.05 -36.26
CA ALA A 568 -55.15 13.09 -35.15
C ALA A 568 -54.99 11.60 -35.58
N GLY A 569 -54.22 10.80 -34.82
CA GLY A 569 -54.03 9.36 -35.03
C GLY A 569 -53.03 8.72 -34.02
N LEU A 570 -53.31 7.50 -33.53
CA LEU A 570 -52.50 6.81 -32.50
C LEU A 570 -51.04 6.50 -32.87
N GLY A 571 -50.64 6.66 -34.14
CA GLY A 571 -49.30 6.30 -34.61
C GLY A 571 -49.02 4.80 -34.58
N LEU A 572 -50.07 3.97 -34.62
CA LEU A 572 -49.98 2.51 -34.59
C LEU A 572 -50.14 1.87 -35.98
N GLY A 573 -50.72 2.61 -36.93
CA GLY A 573 -51.16 2.07 -38.21
C GLY A 573 -50.01 1.49 -39.05
N LEU A 574 -48.99 2.30 -39.30
CA LEU A 574 -47.82 1.89 -40.09
C LEU A 574 -46.99 0.81 -39.39
N ALA A 575 -46.87 0.86 -38.06
CA ALA A 575 -46.20 -0.18 -37.29
C ALA A 575 -46.92 -1.53 -37.41
N LEU A 576 -48.25 -1.53 -37.29
CA LEU A 576 -49.07 -2.74 -37.47
C LEU A 576 -49.03 -3.23 -38.92
N ALA A 577 -49.13 -2.33 -39.90
CA ALA A 577 -49.07 -2.67 -41.32
C ALA A 577 -47.74 -3.33 -41.69
N ARG A 578 -46.61 -2.80 -41.21
CA ARG A 578 -45.29 -3.42 -41.42
C ARG A 578 -45.15 -4.75 -40.70
N SER A 579 -45.67 -4.90 -39.49
CA SER A 579 -45.67 -6.18 -38.79
C SER A 579 -46.54 -7.24 -39.47
N LEU A 580 -47.70 -6.88 -40.01
CA LEU A 580 -48.52 -7.78 -40.82
C LEU A 580 -47.80 -8.18 -42.11
N ALA A 581 -47.16 -7.25 -42.81
CA ALA A 581 -46.34 -7.54 -43.99
C ALA A 581 -45.22 -8.55 -43.67
N ARG A 582 -44.50 -8.33 -42.56
CA ARG A 582 -43.44 -9.24 -42.09
C ARG A 582 -43.97 -10.59 -41.64
N ALA A 583 -45.15 -10.63 -41.03
CA ALA A 583 -45.79 -11.90 -40.67
C ALA A 583 -46.16 -12.73 -41.91
N MET A 584 -46.44 -12.07 -43.04
CA MET A 584 -46.65 -12.71 -44.35
C MET A 584 -45.32 -13.04 -45.09
N GLY A 585 -44.16 -12.82 -44.47
CA GLY A 585 -42.85 -13.08 -45.07
C GLY A 585 -42.31 -11.96 -45.98
N GLY A 586 -42.97 -10.80 -45.98
CA GLY A 586 -42.58 -9.62 -46.76
C GLY A 586 -42.03 -8.47 -45.91
N ASP A 587 -42.08 -7.24 -46.44
CA ASP A 587 -41.86 -6.01 -45.67
C ASP A 587 -42.66 -4.84 -46.24
N LEU A 588 -42.90 -3.82 -45.39
CA LEU A 588 -43.45 -2.53 -45.80
C LEU A 588 -42.39 -1.46 -45.57
N GLY A 589 -41.98 -0.79 -46.65
CA GLY A 589 -40.96 0.25 -46.66
C GLY A 589 -41.50 1.61 -47.04
N TYR A 590 -40.74 2.65 -46.71
CA TYR A 590 -40.89 4.01 -47.25
C TYR A 590 -39.78 4.25 -48.26
N VAL A 591 -40.15 4.75 -49.43
CA VAL A 591 -39.21 5.15 -50.48
C VAL A 591 -39.45 6.62 -50.76
N GLU A 592 -38.38 7.42 -50.80
CA GLU A 592 -38.51 8.83 -51.15
C GLU A 592 -38.90 8.97 -52.64
N PRO A 593 -40.01 9.66 -52.96
CA PRO A 593 -40.37 9.92 -54.35
C PRO A 593 -39.27 10.69 -55.09
N ARG A 594 -39.02 10.36 -56.36
CA ARG A 594 -37.91 10.94 -57.15
C ARG A 594 -38.08 12.43 -57.45
N ASP A 595 -39.32 12.89 -57.47
CA ASP A 595 -39.74 14.28 -57.68
C ASP A 595 -39.87 15.07 -56.37
N GLY A 596 -39.63 14.44 -55.21
CA GLY A 596 -39.63 15.09 -53.89
C GLY A 596 -41.02 15.35 -53.29
N ASP A 597 -42.09 15.14 -54.07
CA ASP A 597 -43.48 15.44 -53.67
C ASP A 597 -44.23 14.17 -53.23
N GLY A 598 -44.89 14.27 -52.06
CA GLY A 598 -45.71 13.20 -51.49
C GLY A 598 -44.94 12.14 -50.71
N ALA A 599 -45.65 11.07 -50.33
CA ALA A 599 -45.06 9.88 -49.73
C ALA A 599 -45.31 8.64 -50.59
N LEU A 600 -44.30 7.77 -50.67
CA LEU A 600 -44.38 6.49 -51.36
C LEU A 600 -44.11 5.34 -50.39
N PHE A 601 -45.13 4.52 -50.16
CA PHE A 601 -45.05 3.31 -49.37
C PHE A 601 -45.03 2.08 -50.27
N VAL A 602 -44.10 1.17 -50.02
CA VAL A 602 -43.91 -0.02 -50.86
C VAL A 602 -44.06 -1.27 -50.00
N LEU A 603 -45.11 -2.03 -50.26
CA LEU A 603 -45.32 -3.37 -49.73
C LEU A 603 -44.68 -4.38 -50.69
N GLN A 604 -43.82 -5.25 -50.17
CA GLN A 604 -43.25 -6.38 -50.90
C GLN A 604 -43.71 -7.67 -50.23
N LEU A 605 -44.21 -8.62 -51.02
CA LEU A 605 -44.64 -9.94 -50.57
C LEU A 605 -43.96 -11.04 -51.39
N PRO A 606 -43.70 -12.22 -50.80
CA PRO A 606 -43.19 -13.37 -51.55
C PRO A 606 -44.12 -13.70 -52.72
N ALA A 607 -43.55 -13.89 -53.91
CA ALA A 607 -44.34 -14.32 -55.07
C ALA A 607 -44.89 -15.74 -54.85
N ALA A 608 -46.07 -15.99 -55.40
CA ALA A 608 -46.67 -17.31 -55.46
C ALA A 608 -46.80 -17.74 -56.93
N PRO A 609 -46.71 -19.04 -57.24
CA PRO A 609 -47.07 -19.52 -58.56
C PRO A 609 -48.55 -19.22 -58.83
N ALA A 610 -48.88 -18.87 -60.08
CA ALA A 610 -50.27 -18.85 -60.51
C ALA A 610 -50.90 -20.23 -60.27
N PRO A 611 -52.18 -20.32 -59.87
CA PRO A 611 -52.86 -21.59 -59.71
C PRO A 611 -52.83 -22.31 -61.06
N ALA A 612 -52.49 -23.60 -61.03
CA ALA A 612 -52.61 -24.45 -62.20
C ALA A 612 -54.10 -24.51 -62.59
N SER A 613 -54.38 -24.14 -63.84
CA SER A 613 -55.72 -24.05 -64.44
C SER A 613 -56.53 -25.34 -64.30
#